data_AF-A0A356KJN8-F1
#
_entry.id   AF-A0A356KJN8-F1
#
_cell.length_a   1.000
_cell.length_b   1.000
_cell.length_c   1.000
_cell.angle_alpha   90.00
_cell.angle_beta   90.00
_cell.angle_gamma   90.00
#
_symmetry.space_group_name_H-M   'P 1'
#
loop_
_entity.id
_entity.type
_entity.pdbx_description
1 polymer ?
#
loop_
_entity_poly.entity_id
_entity_poly.type
_entity_poly.pdbx_seq_one_letter_code
_entity_poly.pdbx_strand_id
1 'polypeptide(L)'
;MPEIAGVRFRAVEAGLRYQGRKDLLLAVLDEGTVAAGVTTRSKTCSAPVIWCREQLRHASARALVVNAGNANAFTGKRGEEAVRMTVEGAAAAVGCRPSEVYVASTGVIGE
;
A
#
# COMPACT_ATOMS: atom_id res chain seq x y z
N MET A 1 8.19 2.34 -16.30
CA MET A 1 7.74 0.94 -16.13
C MET A 1 7.11 0.50 -17.43
N PRO A 2 7.26 -0.76 -17.85
CA PRO A 2 6.56 -1.27 -19.02
C PRO A 2 5.05 -1.17 -18.84
N GLU A 3 4.32 -1.08 -19.94
CA GLU A 3 2.86 -1.13 -19.92
C GLU A 3 2.40 -2.56 -19.58
N ILE A 4 1.44 -2.65 -18.66
CA ILE A 4 0.81 -3.90 -18.27
C ILE A 4 -0.69 -3.69 -18.47
N ALA A 5 -1.30 -4.50 -19.32
CA ALA A 5 -2.74 -4.43 -19.57
C ALA A 5 -3.52 -4.54 -18.25
N GLY A 6 -4.49 -3.65 -18.06
CA GLY A 6 -5.30 -3.59 -16.85
C GLY A 6 -4.62 -3.00 -15.61
N VAL A 7 -3.43 -2.38 -15.78
CA VAL A 7 -2.74 -1.71 -14.68
C VAL A 7 -2.32 -0.29 -15.07
N ARG A 8 -2.74 0.69 -14.27
CA ARG A 8 -2.34 2.10 -14.43
C ARG A 8 -1.46 2.54 -13.28
N PHE A 9 -0.22 2.90 -13.58
CA PHE A 9 0.75 3.37 -12.57
C PHE A 9 0.84 4.90 -12.55
N ARG A 10 0.92 5.48 -11.35
CA ARG A 10 1.32 6.87 -11.12
C ARG A 10 2.27 6.94 -9.93
N ALA A 11 3.43 7.57 -10.13
CA ALA A 11 4.40 7.79 -9.07
C ALA A 11 4.73 9.28 -8.96
N VAL A 12 4.69 9.79 -7.74
CA VAL A 12 4.80 11.21 -7.42
C VAL A 12 5.86 11.44 -6.34
N GLU A 13 6.31 12.69 -6.24
CA GLU A 13 7.16 13.18 -5.17
C GLU A 13 6.25 13.72 -4.06
N ALA A 14 5.91 12.88 -3.09
CA ALA A 14 5.06 13.23 -1.96
C ALA A 14 5.84 13.88 -0.80
N GLY A 15 7.17 13.81 -0.84
CA GLY A 15 8.05 14.45 0.16
C GLY A 15 7.99 13.79 1.53
N LEU A 16 7.74 12.47 1.58
CA LEU A 16 7.64 11.67 2.80
C LEU A 16 8.95 11.68 3.58
N ARG A 17 10.08 11.56 2.86
CA ARG A 17 11.43 11.64 3.44
C ARG A 17 12.44 12.24 2.47
N TYR A 18 12.38 11.84 1.21
CA TYR A 18 13.32 12.27 0.19
C TYR A 18 12.76 13.49 -0.57
N GLN A 19 13.63 14.45 -0.85
CA GLN A 19 13.31 15.60 -1.70
C GLN A 19 13.82 15.35 -3.12
N GLY A 20 13.08 15.80 -4.14
CA GLY A 20 13.45 15.63 -5.55
C GLY A 20 13.43 14.19 -6.03
N ARG A 21 12.67 13.31 -5.36
CA ARG A 21 12.57 11.88 -5.68
C ARG A 21 11.16 11.38 -5.49
N LYS A 22 10.69 10.58 -6.46
CA LYS A 22 9.42 9.84 -6.33
C LYS A 22 9.49 8.83 -5.19
N ASP A 23 8.57 8.96 -4.26
CA ASP A 23 8.51 8.20 -3.01
C ASP A 23 7.11 7.67 -2.71
N LEU A 24 6.12 7.96 -3.56
CA LEU A 24 4.78 7.40 -3.48
C LEU A 24 4.35 6.90 -4.86
N LEU A 25 3.91 5.63 -4.91
CA LEU A 25 3.35 4.97 -6.07
C LEU A 25 1.90 4.57 -5.78
N LEU A 26 1.03 4.83 -6.75
CA LEU A 26 -0.30 4.22 -6.85
C LEU A 26 -0.33 3.37 -8.13
N ALA A 27 -0.66 2.09 -7.98
CA ALA A 27 -1.07 1.21 -9.07
C ALA A 27 -2.58 1.00 -8.97
N VAL A 28 -3.32 1.37 -10.00
CA VAL A 28 -4.76 1.13 -10.12
C VAL A 28 -4.95 -0.09 -11.00
N LEU A 29 -5.80 -1.01 -10.53
CA LEU A 29 -6.07 -2.29 -11.17
C LEU A 29 -7.51 -2.29 -11.68
N ASP A 30 -7.71 -2.88 -12.85
CA ASP A 30 -9.02 -3.00 -13.47
C ASP A 30 -9.97 -3.89 -12.65
N GLU A 31 -11.26 -3.72 -12.90
CA GLU A 31 -12.31 -4.50 -12.23
C GLU A 31 -12.18 -6.00 -12.51
N GLY A 32 -12.45 -6.81 -11.49
CA GLY A 32 -12.28 -8.27 -11.56
C GLY A 32 -10.85 -8.77 -11.34
N THR A 33 -9.89 -7.88 -11.06
CA THR A 33 -8.51 -8.31 -10.74
C THR A 33 -8.48 -9.15 -9.47
N VAL A 34 -7.92 -10.35 -9.59
CA VAL A 34 -7.70 -11.28 -8.47
C VAL A 34 -6.31 -11.08 -7.90
N ALA A 35 -6.21 -11.04 -6.58
CA ALA A 35 -4.93 -10.93 -5.89
C ALA A 35 -4.57 -12.20 -5.12
N ALA A 36 -3.29 -12.54 -5.22
CA ALA A 36 -2.62 -13.52 -4.38
C ALA A 36 -1.27 -12.95 -3.95
N GLY A 37 -0.79 -13.34 -2.79
CA GLY A 37 0.46 -12.82 -2.27
C GLY A 37 0.93 -13.55 -1.02
N VAL A 38 2.23 -13.42 -0.73
CA VAL A 38 2.84 -13.88 0.52
C VAL A 38 3.40 -12.68 1.25
N THR A 39 3.32 -12.72 2.58
CA THR A 39 3.88 -11.68 3.44
C THR A 39 4.99 -12.25 4.31
N THR A 40 5.81 -11.36 4.90
CA THR A 40 6.89 -11.78 5.79
C THR A 40 6.38 -12.61 6.98
N ARG A 41 7.19 -13.56 7.43
CA ARG A 41 6.97 -14.36 8.65
C ARG A 41 7.56 -13.70 9.91
N SER A 42 8.09 -12.48 9.79
CA SER A 42 8.63 -11.75 10.94
C SER A 42 7.56 -11.60 12.03
N LYS A 43 7.97 -11.83 13.29
CA LYS A 43 7.13 -11.57 14.48
C LYS A 43 6.91 -10.08 14.72
N THR A 44 7.70 -9.23 14.06
CA THR A 44 7.70 -7.78 14.17
C THR A 44 7.26 -7.12 12.87
N CYS A 45 6.26 -7.71 12.21
CA CYS A 45 5.76 -7.20 10.94
C CYS A 45 5.10 -5.81 11.10
N SER A 46 5.23 -4.98 10.07
CA SER A 46 4.70 -3.62 10.04
C SER A 46 3.18 -3.60 9.87
N ALA A 47 2.54 -2.48 10.21
CA ALA A 47 1.09 -2.32 10.04
C ALA A 47 0.60 -2.60 8.59
N PRO A 48 1.30 -2.16 7.53
CA PRO A 48 0.95 -2.51 6.14
C PRO A 48 0.91 -4.01 5.87
N VAL A 49 1.82 -4.78 6.48
CA VAL A 49 1.86 -6.24 6.32
C VAL A 49 0.65 -6.90 6.99
N ILE A 50 0.28 -6.43 8.17
CA ILE A 50 -0.89 -6.94 8.91
C ILE A 50 -2.16 -6.69 8.07
N TRP A 51 -2.34 -5.46 7.59
CA TRP A 51 -3.44 -5.09 6.70
C TRP A 51 -3.51 -6.00 5.46
N CYS A 52 -2.41 -6.14 4.73
CA CYS A 52 -2.40 -6.95 3.51
C CYS A 52 -2.72 -8.42 3.78
N ARG A 53 -2.28 -8.98 4.92
CA ARG A 53 -2.59 -10.37 5.29
C ARG A 53 -4.09 -10.57 5.54
N GLU A 54 -4.79 -9.58 6.04
CA GLU A 54 -6.24 -9.61 6.19
C GLU A 54 -6.93 -9.54 4.82
N GLN A 55 -6.53 -8.59 3.97
CA GLN A 55 -7.19 -8.37 2.68
C GLN A 55 -6.95 -9.48 1.65
N LEU A 56 -5.79 -10.15 1.71
CA LEU A 56 -5.48 -11.29 0.85
C LEU A 56 -6.50 -12.45 0.97
N ARG A 57 -7.28 -12.51 2.06
CA ARG A 57 -8.35 -13.50 2.23
C ARG A 57 -9.54 -13.27 1.30
N HIS A 58 -9.70 -12.06 0.76
CA HIS A 58 -10.78 -11.70 -0.16
C HIS A 58 -10.42 -11.95 -1.63
N ALA A 59 -9.13 -12.16 -1.93
CA ALA A 59 -8.62 -12.42 -3.28
C ALA A 59 -9.03 -11.39 -4.35
N SER A 60 -9.36 -10.16 -3.95
CA SER A 60 -9.68 -9.04 -4.86
C SER A 60 -8.67 -7.93 -4.71
N ALA A 61 -8.39 -7.20 -5.80
CA ALA A 61 -7.57 -6.00 -5.79
C ALA A 61 -8.07 -4.94 -6.77
N ARG A 62 -8.00 -3.69 -6.35
CA ARG A 62 -8.31 -2.51 -7.16
C ARG A 62 -7.23 -1.44 -7.06
N ALA A 63 -6.44 -1.45 -5.98
CA ALA A 63 -5.31 -0.55 -5.83
C ALA A 63 -4.15 -1.18 -5.04
N LEU A 64 -2.93 -0.75 -5.37
CA LEU A 64 -1.74 -0.93 -4.54
C LEU A 64 -1.08 0.43 -4.33
N VAL A 65 -0.96 0.84 -3.07
CA VAL A 65 -0.21 2.04 -2.67
C VAL A 65 1.14 1.59 -2.13
N VAL A 66 2.23 2.17 -2.65
CA VAL A 66 3.59 1.90 -2.16
C VAL A 66 4.27 3.19 -1.80
N ASN A 67 4.72 3.33 -0.55
CA ASN A 67 5.53 4.45 -0.12
C ASN A 67 6.97 4.02 0.21
N ALA A 68 7.92 4.92 -0.02
CA ALA A 68 9.32 4.76 0.32
C ALA A 68 9.77 5.83 1.34
N GLY A 69 10.81 5.54 2.11
CA GLY A 69 11.39 6.44 3.10
C GLY A 69 10.99 6.11 4.55
N ASN A 70 9.81 5.54 4.78
CA ASN A 70 9.35 5.06 6.09
C ASN A 70 8.66 3.70 5.93
N ALA A 71 9.10 2.69 6.70
CA ALA A 71 8.56 1.33 6.66
C ALA A 71 7.24 1.16 7.43
N ASN A 72 6.85 2.14 8.23
CA ASN A 72 5.71 2.10 9.14
C ASN A 72 5.73 0.85 10.03
N ALA A 73 6.92 0.52 10.53
CA ALA A 73 7.18 -0.61 11.40
C ALA A 73 7.46 -0.10 12.83
N PHE A 74 6.97 -0.82 13.84
CA PHE A 74 7.09 -0.43 15.26
C PHE A 74 6.46 0.94 15.61
N THR A 75 5.41 1.34 14.90
CA THR A 75 4.70 2.63 15.06
C THR A 75 3.41 2.51 15.88
N GLY A 76 3.00 1.29 16.25
CA GLY A 76 1.80 1.02 17.05
C GLY A 76 0.51 1.53 16.42
N LYS A 77 -0.45 1.97 17.26
CA LYS A 77 -1.77 2.45 16.83
C LYS A 77 -1.71 3.58 15.79
N ARG A 78 -0.71 4.47 15.87
CA ARG A 78 -0.53 5.56 14.90
C ARG A 78 -0.21 5.00 13.51
N GLY A 79 0.59 3.93 13.44
CA GLY A 79 0.90 3.25 12.19
C GLY A 79 -0.30 2.55 11.57
N GLU A 80 -1.13 1.92 12.41
CA GLU A 80 -2.40 1.31 11.98
C GLU A 80 -3.37 2.36 11.43
N GLU A 81 -3.51 3.49 12.11
CA GLU A 81 -4.34 4.60 11.64
C GLU A 81 -3.82 5.21 10.34
N ALA A 82 -2.51 5.40 10.20
CA ALA A 82 -1.90 5.87 8.96
C ALA A 82 -2.20 4.92 7.78
N VAL A 83 -2.16 3.60 8.02
CA VAL A 83 -2.56 2.60 7.02
C VAL A 83 -4.04 2.74 6.67
N ARG A 84 -4.92 2.83 7.67
CA ARG A 84 -6.37 3.00 7.46
C ARG A 84 -6.67 4.25 6.63
N MET A 85 -6.07 5.39 6.97
CA MET A 85 -6.23 6.65 6.23
C MET A 85 -5.73 6.54 4.78
N THR A 86 -4.57 5.89 4.58
CA THR A 86 -4.00 5.66 3.24
C THR A 86 -4.94 4.80 2.39
N VAL A 87 -5.47 3.73 2.98
CA VAL A 87 -6.42 2.81 2.35
C VAL A 87 -7.70 3.54 1.98
N GLU A 88 -8.30 4.27 2.92
CA GLU A 88 -9.56 5.00 2.70
C GLU A 88 -9.40 6.06 1.60
N GLY A 89 -8.31 6.82 1.63
CA GLY A 89 -8.00 7.81 0.61
C GLY A 89 -7.82 7.19 -0.78
N ALA A 90 -7.09 6.07 -0.88
CA ALA A 90 -6.89 5.37 -2.14
C ALA A 90 -8.19 4.71 -2.64
N ALA A 91 -8.99 4.11 -1.75
CA ALA A 91 -10.27 3.51 -2.07
C ALA A 91 -11.25 4.56 -2.62
N ALA A 92 -11.33 5.73 -1.98
CA ALA A 92 -12.14 6.85 -2.45
C ALA A 92 -11.67 7.38 -3.81
N ALA A 93 -10.35 7.53 -4.01
CA ALA A 93 -9.78 8.00 -5.27
C ALA A 93 -10.00 7.03 -6.45
N VAL A 94 -10.03 5.72 -6.18
CA VAL A 94 -10.22 4.68 -7.20
C VAL A 94 -11.69 4.31 -7.39
N GLY A 95 -12.55 4.57 -6.39
CA GLY A 95 -13.96 4.16 -6.40
C GLY A 95 -14.13 2.67 -6.09
N CYS A 96 -13.34 2.14 -5.16
CA CYS A 96 -13.38 0.72 -4.75
C CYS A 96 -13.59 0.55 -3.24
N ARG A 97 -13.72 -0.71 -2.79
CA ARG A 97 -13.79 -0.98 -1.35
C ARG A 97 -12.40 -0.89 -0.71
N PRO A 98 -12.29 -0.47 0.56
CA PRO A 98 -11.04 -0.54 1.33
C PRO A 98 -10.36 -1.92 1.28
N SER A 99 -11.15 -3.00 1.32
CA SER A 99 -10.65 -4.37 1.28
C SER A 99 -10.00 -4.79 -0.05
N GLU A 100 -10.09 -3.93 -1.07
CA GLU A 100 -9.47 -4.13 -2.39
C GLU A 100 -8.18 -3.31 -2.54
N VAL A 101 -7.77 -2.60 -1.48
CA VAL A 101 -6.56 -1.78 -1.46
C VAL A 101 -5.47 -2.49 -0.66
N TYR A 102 -4.32 -2.67 -1.30
CA TYR A 102 -3.10 -3.14 -0.66
C TYR A 102 -2.15 -1.97 -0.42
N VAL A 103 -1.36 -2.07 0.65
CA VAL A 103 -0.37 -1.06 1.03
C VAL A 103 0.97 -1.71 1.27
N ALA A 104 2.04 -1.08 0.78
CA ALA A 104 3.41 -1.48 1.09
C ALA A 104 4.24 -0.26 1.47
N SER A 105 5.06 -0.42 2.51
CA SER A 105 5.90 0.65 3.04
C SER A 105 7.32 0.13 3.22
N THR A 106 8.30 0.93 2.83
CA THR A 106 9.72 0.58 2.98
C THR A 106 10.54 1.80 3.39
N GLY A 107 11.55 1.61 4.23
CA GLY A 107 12.38 2.68 4.76
C GLY A 107 12.76 2.45 6.21
N VAL A 108 12.86 3.53 6.97
CA VAL A 108 13.26 3.49 8.38
C VAL A 108 12.17 2.84 9.24
N ILE A 109 12.60 2.16 10.32
CA ILE A 109 11.73 1.52 11.31
C ILE A 109 11.64 2.43 12.54
N GLY A 110 10.43 2.63 13.08
CA GLY A 110 10.19 3.35 14.34
C GLY A 110 9.92 4.86 14.24
N GLU A 111 9.69 5.39 13.03
CA GLU A 111 9.37 6.80 12.77
C GLU A 111 7.87 7.05 12.53
#